data_AF-A0A933AJN5-F1
#
_entry.id   AF-A0A933AJN5-F1
#
_cell.length_a   1.000
_cell.length_b   1.000
_cell.length_c   1.000
_cell.angle_alpha   90.00
_cell.angle_beta   90.00
_cell.angle_gamma   90.00
#
_symmetry.space_group_name_H-M   'P 1'
#
loop_
_entity.id
_entity.type
_entity.pdbx_description
1 polymer ?
#
loop_
_entity_poly.entity_id
_entity_poly.type
_entity_poly.pdbx_seq_one_letter_code
_entity_poly.pdbx_strand_id
1 'polypeptide(L)' 'MATTPKIEDISRILKHHLPVEYGAVLFGSRASGRARPGSDWDIGVLGPTPLGGEVVQTILDE' A
#
# COMPACT_ATOMS: atom_id res chain seq x y z
N MET A 1 3.38 -0.30 -21.60
CA MET A 1 2.32 -0.12 -20.58
C MET A 1 2.93 -0.53 -19.25
N ALA A 2 2.84 0.32 -18.23
CA ALA A 2 3.34 -0.06 -16.90
C ALA A 2 2.51 -1.24 -16.40
N THR A 3 3.17 -2.34 -16.05
CA THR A 3 2.50 -3.50 -15.45
C THR A 3 2.06 -3.12 -14.04
N THR A 4 0.80 -3.39 -13.68
CA THR A 4 0.38 -3.22 -12.29
C THR A 4 1.29 -4.06 -11.39
N PRO A 5 1.87 -3.47 -10.33
CA PRO A 5 2.74 -4.22 -9.41
C PRO A 5 1.97 -5.37 -8.78
N LYS A 6 2.70 -6.43 -8.42
CA LYS A 6 2.12 -7.56 -7.69
C LYS A 6 1.85 -7.15 -6.24
N ILE A 7 0.78 -7.69 -5.66
CA ILE A 7 0.38 -7.33 -4.29
C ILE A 7 1.41 -7.81 -3.26
N GLU A 8 2.16 -8.87 -3.57
CA GLU A 8 3.24 -9.39 -2.74
C GLU A 8 4.40 -8.38 -2.61
N ASP A 9 4.72 -7.67 -3.70
CA ASP A 9 5.75 -6.63 -3.69
C ASP A 9 5.33 -5.44 -2.82
N ILE A 10 4.08 -4.99 -2.98
CA ILE A 10 3.49 -3.94 -2.15
C ILE A 10 3.51 -4.36 -0.67
N SER A 11 3.08 -5.60 -0.36
CA SER A 11 3.08 -6.10 1.01
C SER A 11 4.49 -6.14 1.63
N ARG A 12 5.49 -6.52 0.84
CA ARG A 12 6.90 -6.54 1.27
C ARG A 12 7.40 -5.13 1.59
N ILE A 13 7.17 -4.16 0.73
CA ILE A 13 7.56 -2.76 0.92
C ILE A 13 6.92 -2.21 2.20
N LEU A 14 5.60 -2.37 2.34
CA LEU A 14 4.88 -1.85 3.51
C LEU A 14 5.34 -2.50 4.82
N LYS A 15 5.60 -3.81 4.84
CA LYS A 15 6.15 -4.50 6.03
C LYS A 15 7.56 -4.06 6.39
N HIS A 16 8.34 -3.60 5.41
CA HIS A 16 9.71 -3.17 5.65
C HIS A 16 9.76 -1.76 6.26
N HIS A 17 8.91 -0.84 5.78
CA HIS A 17 8.97 0.58 6.13
C HIS A 17 7.97 1.00 7.22
N LEU A 18 6.83 0.31 7.35
CA LEU A 18 5.84 0.69 8.37
C LEU A 18 6.30 0.22 9.76
N PRO A 19 6.10 1.05 10.81
CA PRO A 19 6.32 0.62 12.19
C PRO A 19 5.37 -0.52 12.58
N VAL A 20 5.77 -1.31 13.58
CA VAL A 20 5.09 -2.57 13.96
C VAL A 20 3.63 -2.36 14.40
N GLU A 21 3.31 -1.19 14.96
CA GLU A 21 1.97 -0.82 15.38
C GLU A 21 1.04 -0.36 14.24
N TYR A 22 1.54 -0.30 13.01
CA TYR A 22 0.76 0.08 11.82
C TYR A 22 0.31 -1.15 11.03
N GLY A 23 -0.87 -1.07 10.46
CA GLY A 23 -1.44 -2.07 9.56
C GLY A 23 -1.71 -1.48 8.18
N ALA A 24 -1.75 -2.34 7.16
CA ALA A 24 -2.19 -1.99 5.82
C ALA A 24 -3.50 -2.74 5.49
N VAL A 25 -4.46 -2.03 4.89
CA VAL A 25 -5.74 -2.58 4.47
C VAL A 25 -5.96 -2.35 2.98
N LEU A 26 -6.45 -3.37 2.28
CA LEU A 26 -6.87 -3.25 0.89
C LEU A 26 -8.29 -2.69 0.83
N PHE A 27 -8.51 -1.66 0.01
CA PHE A 27 -9.83 -1.14 -0.27
C PHE A 27 -10.07 -0.97 -1.78
N GLY A 28 -11.15 -0.28 -2.15
CA GLY A 28 -11.42 0.09 -3.53
C GLY A 28 -11.85 -1.06 -4.45
N SER A 29 -11.53 -0.93 -5.74
CA SER A 29 -12.11 -1.78 -6.78
C SER A 29 -11.67 -3.24 -6.68
N ARG A 30 -10.40 -3.48 -6.31
CA ARG A 30 -9.84 -4.82 -6.11
C ARG A 30 -10.39 -5.49 -4.85
N ALA A 31 -10.55 -4.75 -3.74
CA ALA A 31 -11.19 -5.28 -2.53
C ALA A 31 -12.66 -5.68 -2.77
N SER A 32 -13.39 -4.88 -3.54
CA SER A 32 -14.83 -5.08 -3.80
C SER A 32 -15.13 -6.04 -4.96
N GLY A 33 -14.11 -6.62 -5.60
CA GLY A 33 -14.28 -7.52 -6.75
C GLY A 33 -14.76 -6.84 -8.03
N ARG A 34 -14.64 -5.51 -8.13
CA ARG A 34 -15.08 -4.69 -9.27
C ARG A 34 -13.92 -4.17 -10.12
N ALA A 35 -12.72 -4.65 -9.87
CA ALA A 35 -11.52 -4.27 -10.62
C ALA A 35 -11.64 -4.64 -12.10
N ARG A 36 -11.07 -3.79 -12.95
CA ARG A 36 -10.95 -3.99 -14.40
C ARG A 36 -9.48 -4.25 -14.73
N PRO A 37 -9.16 -4.77 -15.92
CA PRO A 37 -7.78 -4.79 -16.41
C PRO A 37 -7.17 -3.39 -16.30
N GLY A 38 -6.02 -3.29 -15.63
CA GLY A 38 -5.33 -2.01 -15.38
C GLY A 38 -5.79 -1.24 -14.13
N SER A 39 -6.77 -1.73 -13.35
CA SER A 39 -7.08 -1.14 -12.04
C SER A 39 -5.85 -1.15 -11.14
N ASP A 40 -5.65 -0.06 -10.43
CA ASP A 40 -4.63 0.16 -9.41
C ASP A 40 -4.91 -0.61 -8.12
N TRP A 41 -4.01 -0.46 -7.16
CA TRP A 41 -4.12 -0.99 -5.81
C TRP A 41 -4.38 0.16 -4.84
N ASP A 42 -5.57 0.17 -4.25
CA ASP A 42 -5.94 1.13 -3.21
C ASP A 42 -5.59 0.55 -1.82
N ILE A 43 -4.54 1.09 -1.19
CA ILE A 43 -4.06 0.63 0.12
C ILE A 43 -4.18 1.73 1.16
N GLY A 44 -4.88 1.43 2.26
CA GLY A 44 -4.98 2.32 3.42
C GLY A 44 -3.97 1.90 4.47
N VAL A 45 -3.35 2.87 5.13
CA VAL A 45 -2.47 2.63 6.28
C VAL A 45 -3.19 3.07 7.55
N LEU A 46 -3.24 2.19 8.54
CA LEU A 46 -3.92 2.40 9.82
C LEU A 46 -2.88 2.36 10.94
N GLY A 47 -2.96 3.32 11.85
CA GLY A 47 -2.08 3.38 13.01
C GLY A 47 -2.60 4.34 14.08
N PRO A 48 -1.96 4.37 15.26
CA PRO A 48 -2.42 5.16 16.40
C PRO A 48 -2.20 6.67 16.21
N THR A 49 -1.28 7.07 15.33
CA THR A 49 -0.95 8.47 15.03
C THR A 49 -0.68 8.65 13.53
N PRO A 50 -0.64 9.88 13.01
CA PRO A 50 -0.17 10.14 11.66
C PRO A 50 1.25 9.60 11.43
N LEU A 51 1.53 9.07 10.23
CA LEU A 51 2.89 8.68 9.85
C LEU A 51 3.79 9.91 9.75
N GLY A 52 5.03 9.76 10.20
CA GLY A 52 6.06 10.77 9.99
C GLY A 52 6.41 10.92 8.50
N GLY A 53 6.72 12.15 8.07
CA GLY A 53 7.04 12.43 6.67
C GLY A 53 8.23 11.65 6.13
N GLU A 54 9.19 11.30 6.99
CA GLU A 54 10.34 10.46 6.63
C GLU A 54 9.91 9.05 6.16
N VAL A 55 9.03 8.38 6.91
CA VAL A 55 8.51 7.06 6.53
C VAL A 55 7.71 7.11 5.23
N VAL A 56 6.96 8.19 5.02
CA VAL A 56 6.24 8.38 3.74
C VAL A 56 7.22 8.55 2.60
N GLN A 57 8.32 9.29 2.80
CA GLN A 57 9.33 9.49 1.79
C GLN A 57 10.07 8.19 1.45
N THR A 58 10.43 7.36 2.42
CA THR A 58 11.11 6.08 2.15
C THR A 58 10.23 5.12 1.34
N ILE A 59 8.91 5.18 1.50
CA ILE A 59 7.97 4.41 0.68
C ILE A 59 7.85 4.98 -0.75
N LEU A 60 7.96 6.30 -0.93
CA LEU A 60 7.90 6.94 -2.25
C LEU A 60 9.15 6.68 -3.10
N ASP A 61 10.27 6.36 -2.46
CA ASP A 61 11.57 6.15 -3.13
C ASP A 61 11.79 4.69 -3.59
N GLU A 62 10.81 3.79 -3.37
CA GLU A 62 10.79 2.38 -3.86
C GLU A 62 10.26 2.25 -5.30
#